data_AF-K1U372-F1
#
_entry.id   AF-K1U372-F1
#
_cell.length_a   1.000
_cell.length_b   1.000
_cell.length_c   1.000
_cell.angle_alpha   90.00
_cell.angle_beta   90.00
_cell.angle_gamma   90.00
#
_symmetry.space_group_name_H-M   'P 1'
#
loop_
_entity.id
_entity.type
_entity.pdbx_description
1 polymer ?
#
loop_
_entity_poly.entity_id
_entity_poly.type
_entity_poly.pdbx_seq_one_letter_code
_entity_poly.pdbx_strand_id
1 'polypeptide(L)'
;MVKQETHHLKFIVAGIISMVLMLVCLTGFIVSAATGNGVNTDVTSNDRVWNLGTISMNYDTYLNGVWKLDFRSASDGFVKEQNMMVDDAETQMLHADISCETVPDGASLTLWLVQGDVSKSFDVTNLSDPLEYSLSEFENGKIHVRLQINGVEDTISEIYVK
;
A
#
# COMPACT_ATOMS: atom_id res chain seq x y z
N MET A 1 49.35 -45.33 10.42
CA MET A 1 49.05 -43.90 10.21
C MET A 1 47.63 -43.80 9.68
N VAL A 2 46.68 -43.35 10.50
CA VAL A 2 45.28 -43.13 10.06
C VAL A 2 45.27 -41.84 9.24
N LYS A 3 44.94 -41.95 7.96
CA LYS A 3 44.86 -40.82 7.02
C LYS A 3 43.60 -40.03 7.36
N GLN A 4 43.75 -38.89 8.02
CA GLN A 4 42.63 -38.03 8.40
C GLN A 4 42.05 -37.42 7.11
N GLU A 5 40.90 -37.93 6.67
CA GLU A 5 40.30 -37.54 5.40
C GLU A 5 39.91 -36.04 5.42
N THR A 6 40.45 -35.30 4.46
CA THR A 6 40.23 -33.86 4.23
C THR A 6 38.82 -33.52 3.70
N HIS A 7 37.86 -34.43 3.87
CA HIS A 7 36.52 -34.32 3.30
C HIS A 7 35.73 -33.14 3.91
N HIS A 8 35.98 -32.82 5.19
CA HIS A 8 35.34 -31.70 5.87
C HIS A 8 35.86 -30.32 5.47
N LEU A 9 37.10 -30.23 4.97
CA LEU A 9 37.71 -28.94 4.59
C LEU A 9 36.95 -28.29 3.43
N LYS A 10 36.53 -29.09 2.44
CA LYS A 10 35.74 -28.61 1.29
C LYS A 10 34.39 -28.03 1.74
N PHE A 11 33.73 -28.67 2.71
CA PHE A 11 32.47 -28.19 3.26
C PHE A 11 32.64 -26.93 4.11
N ILE A 12 33.73 -26.81 4.87
CA ILE A 12 34.05 -25.59 5.62
C ILE A 12 34.28 -24.42 4.66
N VAL A 13 35.05 -24.63 3.59
CA VAL A 13 35.28 -23.61 2.55
C VAL A 13 33.97 -23.22 1.87
N ALA A 14 33.13 -24.19 1.49
CA ALA A 14 31.81 -23.92 0.92
C ALA A 14 30.90 -23.14 1.88
N GLY A 15 30.93 -23.45 3.17
CA GLY A 15 30.20 -22.73 4.21
C GLY A 15 30.65 -21.27 4.35
N ILE A 16 31.96 -21.02 4.32
CA ILE A 16 32.52 -19.65 4.34
C ILE A 16 32.07 -18.88 3.10
N ILE A 17 32.14 -19.48 1.91
CA ILE A 17 31.69 -18.85 0.66
C ILE A 17 30.19 -18.50 0.75
N SER A 18 29.36 -19.42 1.25
CA SER A 18 27.93 -19.17 1.44
C SER A 18 27.66 -18.04 2.42
N MET A 19 28.43 -17.96 3.51
CA MET A 19 28.29 -16.90 4.52
C MET A 19 28.70 -15.54 3.95
N VAL A 20 29.79 -15.48 3.18
CA VAL A 20 30.22 -14.27 2.47
C VAL A 20 29.17 -13.84 1.45
N LEU A 21 28.62 -14.77 0.66
CA LEU A 21 27.57 -14.46 -0.32
C LEU A 21 26.32 -13.90 0.37
N MET A 22 25.90 -14.50 1.49
CA MET A 22 24.76 -14.00 2.28
C MET A 22 25.00 -12.57 2.79
N LEU A 23 26.21 -12.26 3.26
CA LEU A 23 26.58 -10.91 3.71
C LEU A 23 26.57 -9.90 2.55
N VAL A 24 27.07 -10.29 1.38
CA VAL A 24 27.03 -9.44 0.17
C VAL A 24 25.58 -9.17 -0.25
N CYS A 25 24.74 -10.20 -0.29
CA CYS A 25 23.32 -10.05 -0.61
C CYS A 25 22.61 -9.12 0.39
N LEU A 26 22.86 -9.30 1.69
CA LEU A 26 22.28 -8.44 2.73
C LEU A 26 22.75 -6.99 2.60
N THR A 27 24.04 -6.77 2.37
CA THR A 27 24.60 -5.43 2.19
C THR A 27 24.05 -4.76 0.93
N GLY A 28 23.92 -5.50 -0.18
CA GLY A 28 23.31 -5.03 -1.41
C GLY A 28 21.83 -4.65 -1.24
N PHE A 29 21.08 -5.45 -0.46
CA PHE A 29 19.70 -5.14 -0.10
C PHE A 29 19.60 -3.86 0.74
N ILE A 30 20.42 -3.72 1.79
CA ILE A 30 20.43 -2.54 2.66
C ILE A 30 20.77 -1.28 1.85
N VAL A 31 21.76 -1.33 0.96
CA VAL A 31 22.10 -0.19 0.10
C VAL A 31 20.96 0.16 -0.86
N SER A 32 20.27 -0.83 -1.42
CA SER A 32 19.12 -0.61 -2.31
C SER A 32 17.94 0.04 -1.57
N ALA A 33 17.72 -0.32 -0.30
CA ALA A 33 16.71 0.32 0.53
C ALA A 33 17.12 1.75 0.97
N ALA A 34 18.39 1.95 1.33
CA ALA A 34 18.90 3.23 1.85
C ALA A 34 19.10 4.31 0.78
N THR A 35 19.33 3.93 -0.47
CA THR A 35 19.54 4.88 -1.58
C THR A 35 18.25 5.51 -2.11
N GLY A 36 17.09 5.23 -1.52
CA GLY A 36 15.81 5.88 -1.82
C GLY A 36 15.18 5.50 -3.17
N ASN A 37 15.92 4.83 -4.06
CA ASN A 37 15.45 4.41 -5.39
C ASN A 37 14.52 3.18 -5.39
N GLY A 38 14.21 2.60 -4.21
CA GLY A 38 13.42 1.37 -4.11
C GLY A 38 12.13 1.47 -3.30
N VAL A 39 11.96 2.50 -2.47
CA VAL A 39 10.82 2.63 -1.55
C VAL A 39 10.16 3.98 -1.79
N ASN A 40 9.14 3.96 -2.64
CA ASN A 40 8.30 5.12 -2.89
C ASN A 40 7.20 5.21 -1.84
N THR A 41 7.18 6.28 -1.04
CA THR A 41 6.14 6.55 -0.04
C THR A 41 5.24 7.72 -0.45
N ASP A 42 5.37 8.24 -1.66
CA ASP A 42 4.58 9.36 -2.15
C ASP A 42 3.18 8.89 -2.56
N VAL A 43 2.19 9.28 -1.76
CA VAL A 43 0.77 8.94 -1.97
C VAL A 43 0.20 9.52 -3.27
N THR A 44 0.88 10.47 -3.91
CA THR A 44 0.46 11.07 -5.20
C THR A 44 1.12 10.43 -6.41
N SER A 45 2.10 9.55 -6.20
CA SER A 45 2.87 8.95 -7.28
C SER A 45 2.07 7.93 -8.08
N ASN A 46 2.24 7.88 -9.40
CA ASN A 46 1.67 6.84 -10.24
C ASN A 46 2.34 5.46 -10.06
N ASP A 47 3.54 5.43 -9.48
CA ASP A 47 4.21 4.18 -9.09
C ASP A 47 3.65 3.57 -7.80
N ARG A 48 3.99 2.31 -7.55
CA ARG A 48 3.61 1.57 -6.34
C ARG A 48 4.09 2.30 -5.08
N VAL A 49 3.14 2.54 -4.16
CA VAL A 49 3.42 3.09 -2.83
C VAL A 49 3.71 1.97 -1.83
N TRP A 50 4.75 2.15 -1.03
CA TRP A 50 5.17 1.23 0.01
C TRP A 50 4.73 1.71 1.39
N ASN A 51 3.98 0.87 2.10
CA ASN A 51 3.64 1.11 3.50
C ASN A 51 4.78 0.71 4.41
N LEU A 52 5.24 1.67 5.21
CA LEU A 52 6.20 1.42 6.29
C LEU A 52 5.53 1.18 7.64
N GLY A 53 4.21 1.40 7.72
CA GLY A 53 3.40 1.18 8.91
C GLY A 53 2.74 -0.21 8.96
N THR A 54 1.94 -0.43 9.99
CA THR A 54 1.17 -1.66 10.19
C THR A 54 -0.31 -1.37 10.25
N ILE A 55 -1.13 -2.33 9.81
CA ILE A 55 -2.58 -2.33 9.98
C ILE A 55 -2.99 -3.57 10.79
N SER A 56 -3.97 -3.42 11.67
CA SER A 56 -4.39 -4.46 12.61
C SER A 56 -5.85 -4.86 12.37
N MET A 57 -6.12 -6.16 12.54
CA MET A 57 -7.46 -6.77 12.46
C MET A 57 -8.24 -6.31 11.22
N ASN A 58 -7.59 -6.35 10.05
CA ASN A 58 -8.19 -5.89 8.82
C ASN A 58 -8.87 -7.02 8.02
N TYR A 59 -9.97 -6.68 7.36
CA TYR A 59 -10.59 -7.44 6.31
C TYR A 59 -10.55 -6.60 5.03
N ASP A 60 -9.95 -7.14 3.97
CA ASP A 60 -9.67 -6.42 2.72
C ASP A 60 -10.02 -7.31 1.53
N THR A 61 -10.97 -6.88 0.73
CA THR A 61 -11.47 -7.64 -0.42
C THR A 61 -11.80 -6.74 -1.59
N TYR A 62 -11.49 -7.20 -2.81
CA TYR A 62 -11.90 -6.56 -4.05
C TYR A 62 -12.62 -7.58 -4.93
N LEU A 63 -13.95 -7.50 -4.95
CA LEU A 63 -14.81 -8.47 -5.64
C LEU A 63 -15.87 -7.73 -6.43
N ASN A 64 -16.03 -8.11 -7.71
CA ASN A 64 -17.02 -7.52 -8.62
C ASN A 64 -16.95 -5.99 -8.72
N GLY A 65 -15.73 -5.43 -8.72
CA GLY A 65 -15.51 -3.98 -8.81
C GLY A 65 -15.72 -3.21 -7.51
N VAL A 66 -16.08 -3.89 -6.41
CA VAL A 66 -16.25 -3.28 -5.10
C VAL A 66 -15.06 -3.60 -4.21
N TRP A 67 -14.40 -2.56 -3.72
CA TRP A 67 -13.36 -2.65 -2.71
C TRP A 67 -13.96 -2.44 -1.34
N LYS A 68 -13.85 -3.45 -0.48
CA LYS A 68 -14.23 -3.35 0.92
C LYS A 68 -13.00 -3.44 1.80
N LEU A 69 -12.85 -2.47 2.70
CA LEU A 69 -11.81 -2.47 3.71
C LEU A 69 -12.45 -2.15 5.06
N ASP A 70 -12.28 -3.08 5.99
CA ASP A 70 -12.64 -2.97 7.41
C ASP A 70 -11.34 -3.14 8.22
N PHE A 71 -11.06 -2.25 9.17
CA PHE A 71 -9.91 -2.38 10.05
C PHE A 71 -10.13 -1.77 11.43
N ARG A 72 -9.44 -2.33 12.43
CA ARG A 72 -9.47 -1.83 13.80
C ARG A 72 -8.60 -0.59 13.98
N SER A 73 -7.36 -0.65 13.52
CA SER A 73 -6.41 0.47 13.61
C SER A 73 -5.26 0.34 12.62
N ALA A 74 -4.59 1.45 12.31
CA ALA A 74 -3.36 1.48 11.52
C ALA A 74 -2.36 2.50 12.08
N SER A 75 -1.08 2.34 11.75
CA SER A 75 -0.05 3.34 12.01
C SER A 75 -0.32 4.62 11.20
N ASP A 76 0.10 5.77 11.74
CA ASP A 76 -0.01 7.04 11.03
C ASP A 76 0.74 7.02 9.70
N GLY A 77 0.10 7.57 8.66
CA GLY A 77 0.61 7.58 7.30
C GLY A 77 0.50 6.24 6.57
N PHE A 78 -0.22 5.25 7.11
CA PHE A 78 -0.47 4.00 6.40
C PHE A 78 -1.36 4.25 5.17
N VAL A 79 -0.95 3.77 4.00
CA VAL A 79 -1.66 3.95 2.73
C VAL A 79 -2.14 2.62 2.17
N LYS A 80 -3.43 2.34 2.27
CA LYS A 80 -4.00 1.19 1.56
C LYS A 80 -4.30 1.57 0.10
N GLU A 81 -3.88 0.77 -0.87
CA GLU A 81 -4.10 1.02 -2.30
C GLU A 81 -4.92 -0.11 -2.93
N GLN A 82 -5.89 0.24 -3.77
CA GLN A 82 -6.57 -0.64 -4.69
C GLN A 82 -6.59 -0.02 -6.10
N ASN A 83 -6.28 -0.83 -7.10
CA ASN A 83 -6.42 -0.43 -8.50
C ASN A 83 -7.86 -0.70 -8.96
N MET A 84 -8.51 0.30 -9.54
CA MET A 84 -9.83 0.18 -10.13
C MET A 84 -9.77 0.47 -11.64
N MET A 85 -10.76 -0.02 -12.38
CA MET A 85 -10.90 0.25 -13.81
C MET A 85 -11.98 1.30 -14.05
N VAL A 86 -11.64 2.25 -14.91
CA VAL A 86 -12.55 3.25 -15.47
C VAL A 86 -12.75 2.91 -16.94
N ASP A 87 -13.97 2.56 -17.31
CA ASP A 87 -14.35 2.21 -18.68
C ASP A 87 -14.76 3.44 -19.50
N ASP A 88 -15.45 4.40 -18.86
CA ASP A 88 -15.90 5.66 -19.45
C ASP A 88 -15.86 6.80 -18.42
N ALA A 89 -14.74 7.51 -18.37
CA ALA A 89 -14.46 8.58 -17.41
C ALA A 89 -15.47 9.74 -17.48
N GLU A 90 -16.06 10.01 -18.65
CA GLU A 90 -17.01 11.11 -18.85
C GLU A 90 -18.37 10.86 -18.17
N THR A 91 -18.71 9.59 -17.95
CA THR A 91 -20.02 9.19 -17.40
C THR A 91 -19.91 8.53 -16.04
N GLN A 92 -18.79 7.88 -15.76
CA GLN A 92 -18.60 7.14 -14.52
C GLN A 92 -18.25 8.03 -13.34
N MET A 93 -18.60 7.54 -12.16
CA MET A 93 -18.34 8.19 -10.89
C MET A 93 -17.69 7.23 -9.91
N LEU A 94 -16.83 7.77 -9.04
CA LEU A 94 -16.41 7.07 -7.84
C LEU A 94 -17.49 7.25 -6.76
N HIS A 95 -17.92 6.14 -6.19
CA HIS A 95 -18.69 6.10 -4.95
C HIS A 95 -17.78 5.58 -3.83
N ALA A 96 -17.77 6.28 -2.69
CA ALA A 96 -17.08 5.86 -1.49
C ALA A 96 -17.97 6.07 -0.25
N ASP A 97 -18.46 4.97 0.31
CA ASP A 97 -19.15 4.94 1.59
C ASP A 97 -18.13 4.53 2.67
N ILE A 98 -17.83 5.45 3.57
CA ILE A 98 -16.75 5.30 4.56
C ILE A 98 -17.23 5.83 5.90
N SER A 99 -17.01 5.04 6.94
CA SER A 99 -17.32 5.41 8.31
C SER A 99 -16.14 5.07 9.23
N CYS A 100 -15.85 5.97 10.17
CA CYS A 100 -14.89 5.76 11.24
C CYS A 100 -15.66 5.87 12.57
N GLU A 101 -15.70 4.80 13.37
CA GLU A 101 -16.40 4.86 14.66
C GLU A 101 -15.62 5.68 15.69
N THR A 102 -14.28 5.60 15.65
CA THR A 102 -13.40 6.32 16.58
C THR A 102 -12.44 7.22 15.81
N VAL A 103 -12.55 8.53 16.08
CA VAL A 103 -11.69 9.57 15.49
C VAL A 103 -11.00 10.33 16.63
N PRO A 104 -9.78 9.94 17.03
CA PRO A 104 -8.99 10.69 18.01
C PRO A 104 -8.66 12.11 17.55
N ASP A 105 -8.31 12.99 18.48
CA ASP A 105 -7.88 14.35 18.17
C ASP A 105 -6.66 14.35 17.24
N GLY A 106 -6.79 15.01 16.08
CA GLY A 106 -5.75 15.06 15.05
C GLY A 106 -5.71 13.86 14.11
N ALA A 107 -6.60 12.87 14.30
CA ALA A 107 -6.77 11.77 13.36
C ALA A 107 -7.43 12.25 12.06
N SER A 108 -7.08 11.60 10.95
CA SER A 108 -7.66 11.84 9.64
C SER A 108 -7.63 10.60 8.76
N LEU A 109 -8.57 10.53 7.84
CA LEU A 109 -8.61 9.57 6.75
C LEU A 109 -8.74 10.34 5.43
N THR A 110 -7.77 10.17 4.54
CA THR A 110 -7.77 10.85 3.23
C THR A 110 -7.89 9.83 2.11
N LEU A 111 -8.90 10.00 1.26
CA LEU A 111 -9.05 9.25 0.02
C LEU A 111 -8.28 9.96 -1.10
N TRP A 112 -7.46 9.22 -1.83
CA TRP A 112 -6.71 9.70 -2.98
C TRP A 112 -7.11 8.96 -4.25
N LEU A 113 -7.24 9.73 -5.33
CA LEU A 113 -7.39 9.22 -6.69
C LEU A 113 -6.18 9.67 -7.50
N VAL A 114 -5.43 8.71 -8.05
CA VAL A 114 -4.17 8.99 -8.74
C VAL A 114 -4.13 8.26 -10.08
N GLN A 115 -3.80 8.99 -11.14
CA GLN A 115 -3.54 8.45 -12.47
C GLN A 115 -2.57 9.37 -13.22
N GLY A 116 -1.39 8.87 -13.55
CA GLY A 116 -0.35 9.68 -14.20
C GLY A 116 0.01 10.89 -13.34
N ASP A 117 -0.17 12.08 -13.90
CA ASP A 117 0.10 13.36 -13.21
C ASP A 117 -1.13 13.93 -12.49
N VAL A 118 -2.30 13.30 -12.62
CA VAL A 118 -3.54 13.75 -11.99
C VAL A 118 -3.68 13.09 -10.62
N SER A 119 -3.75 13.92 -9.58
CA SER A 119 -4.03 13.48 -8.20
C SER A 119 -5.13 14.32 -7.57
N LYS A 120 -6.13 13.67 -6.97
CA LYS A 120 -7.19 14.31 -6.18
C LYS A 120 -7.23 13.70 -4.79
N SER A 121 -7.50 14.54 -3.79
CA SER A 121 -7.58 14.14 -2.39
C SER A 121 -8.88 14.61 -1.76
N PHE A 122 -9.48 13.77 -0.92
CA PHE A 122 -10.71 14.08 -0.20
C PHE A 122 -10.53 13.69 1.26
N ASP A 123 -10.89 14.59 2.17
CA ASP A 123 -11.04 14.25 3.58
C ASP A 123 -12.34 13.45 3.74
N VAL A 124 -12.19 12.18 4.13
CA VAL A 124 -13.28 11.23 4.31
C VAL A 124 -13.39 10.77 5.77
N THR A 125 -12.79 11.52 6.69
CA THR A 125 -12.75 11.18 8.12
C THR A 125 -14.15 11.11 8.73
N ASN A 126 -15.01 12.08 8.39
CA ASN A 126 -16.36 12.23 8.95
C ASN A 126 -17.36 12.60 7.84
N LEU A 127 -17.63 11.66 6.94
CA LEU A 127 -18.66 11.83 5.92
C LEU A 127 -20.06 11.77 6.52
N SER A 128 -20.93 12.72 6.19
CA SER A 128 -22.36 12.64 6.54
C SER A 128 -23.12 11.72 5.59
N ASP A 129 -22.67 11.67 4.32
CA ASP A 129 -23.23 10.92 3.22
C ASP A 129 -22.07 10.35 2.39
N PRO A 130 -22.27 9.26 1.64
CA PRO A 130 -21.23 8.71 0.77
C PRO A 130 -20.66 9.75 -0.19
N LEU A 131 -19.35 9.72 -0.40
CA LEU A 131 -18.68 10.58 -1.35
C LEU A 131 -18.99 10.10 -2.77
N GLU A 132 -19.35 11.07 -3.62
CA GLU A 132 -19.67 10.86 -5.03
C GLU A 132 -18.81 11.83 -5.85
N TYR A 133 -17.94 11.30 -6.71
CA TYR A 133 -17.01 12.12 -7.50
C TYR A 133 -16.99 11.72 -8.97
N SER A 134 -17.16 12.70 -9.87
CA SER A 134 -17.07 12.48 -11.32
C SER A 134 -15.63 12.16 -11.72
N LEU A 135 -15.46 11.15 -12.57
CA LEU A 135 -14.14 10.75 -13.07
C LEU A 135 -13.73 11.48 -14.36
N SER A 136 -14.45 12.51 -14.79
CA SER A 136 -14.21 13.25 -16.05
C SER A 136 -12.84 13.94 -16.15
N GLU A 137 -12.15 14.12 -15.02
CA GLU A 137 -10.78 14.64 -15.00
C GLU A 137 -9.70 13.55 -15.20
N PHE A 138 -10.11 12.29 -15.29
CA PHE A 138 -9.26 11.11 -15.48
C PHE A 138 -9.44 10.50 -16.87
N GLU A 139 -8.50 9.66 -17.26
CA GLU A 139 -8.55 8.87 -18.49
C GLU A 139 -9.16 7.49 -18.25
N ASN A 140 -9.78 6.92 -19.29
CA ASN A 140 -10.19 5.52 -19.28
C ASN A 140 -8.98 4.62 -19.04
N GLY A 141 -9.11 3.66 -18.14
CA GLY A 141 -8.01 2.79 -17.75
C GLY A 141 -7.94 2.59 -16.25
N LYS A 142 -6.75 2.21 -15.80
CA LYS A 142 -6.47 1.94 -14.40
C LYS A 142 -6.35 3.26 -13.63
N ILE A 143 -7.04 3.36 -12.50
CA ILE A 143 -6.86 4.41 -11.51
C ILE A 143 -6.39 3.80 -10.19
N HIS A 144 -5.50 4.50 -9.49
CA HIS A 144 -5.08 4.15 -8.15
C HIS A 144 -6.02 4.83 -7.14
N VAL A 145 -6.78 4.03 -6.40
CA VAL A 145 -7.61 4.50 -5.28
C VAL A 145 -6.88 4.18 -3.98
N ARG A 146 -6.61 5.19 -3.15
CA ARG A 146 -5.81 5.02 -1.93
C ARG A 146 -6.50 5.61 -0.72
N LEU A 147 -6.42 4.92 0.42
CA LEU A 147 -6.80 5.43 1.73
C LEU A 147 -5.54 5.67 2.54
N GLN A 148 -5.23 6.94 2.82
CA GLN A 148 -4.20 7.35 3.75
C GLN A 148 -4.80 7.51 5.14
N ILE A 149 -4.40 6.63 6.05
CA ILE A 149 -4.92 6.51 7.41
C ILE A 149 -3.94 7.19 8.38
N ASN A 150 -4.45 8.13 9.17
CA ASN A 150 -3.71 8.78 10.26
C ASN A 150 -4.56 8.68 11.53
N GLY A 151 -4.34 7.66 12.35
CA GLY A 151 -4.94 7.55 13.68
C GLY A 151 -6.44 7.24 13.77
N VAL A 152 -7.20 7.15 12.67
CA VAL A 152 -8.60 6.70 12.73
C VAL A 152 -8.68 5.22 13.09
N GLU A 153 -9.72 4.83 13.82
CA GLU A 153 -9.96 3.48 14.28
C GLU A 153 -11.37 3.02 13.91
N ASP A 154 -11.58 1.71 13.93
CA ASP A 154 -12.89 1.09 13.68
C ASP A 154 -13.53 1.61 12.38
N THR A 155 -12.77 1.45 11.30
CA THR A 155 -13.14 2.02 10.00
C THR A 155 -13.67 0.93 9.08
N ILE A 156 -14.81 1.20 8.46
CA ILE A 156 -15.41 0.36 7.42
C ILE A 156 -15.58 1.21 6.17
N SER A 157 -15.19 0.67 5.02
CA SER A 157 -15.32 1.33 3.73
C SER A 157 -15.79 0.37 2.65
N GLU A 158 -16.64 0.89 1.77
CA GLU A 158 -17.04 0.30 0.49
C GLU A 158 -16.85 1.32 -0.63
N ILE A 159 -15.95 1.03 -1.57
CA ILE A 159 -15.55 1.95 -2.64
C ILE A 159 -15.66 1.22 -3.98
N TYR A 160 -16.30 1.86 -4.96
CA TYR A 160 -16.44 1.32 -6.32
C TYR A 160 -16.58 2.44 -7.35
N VAL A 161 -16.33 2.10 -8.60
CA VAL A 161 -16.65 2.93 -9.76
C VAL A 161 -18.00 2.46 -10.32
N LYS A 162 -18.91 3.40 -10.60
CA LYS A 162 -20.25 3.14 -11.14
C LYS A 162 -20.47 3.86 -12.45
#